data_AF-A0A924FG33-F1
#
_entry.id   AF-A0A924FG33-F1
#
_cell.length_a   1.000
_cell.length_b   1.000
_cell.length_c   1.000
_cell.angle_alpha   90.00
_cell.angle_beta   90.00
_cell.angle_gamma   90.00
#
_symmetry.space_group_name_H-M   'P 1'
#
loop_
_entity.id
_entity.type
_entity.pdbx_description
1 polymer ?
#
loop_
_entity_poly.entity_id
_entity_poly.type
_entity_poly.pdbx_seq_one_letter_code
_entity_poly.pdbx_strand_id
1 'polypeptide(L)'
;MKALVIGGGGSKGAFAVGVLKFIHQRVQPLGSFDIYSGTSTGSLIVPLALLGEIDMLEQIYTSTRNEDILNKHSIGRLLTDISIHDATPLLRFIEREITPARAARIMASPKRLYLSGVSLQTQDLVHFATKPTPATDAYRIRTISTIQQLQRAMLASSCQPIYMQPVDVFSDGREQFCDGGVRENTPLQVAVDAGATEIIAISMGPKLGQNVFSTSLFSKATAILGFTIDTFSTDVGQNDYRLPDFIVEVNQYLAAVKTQLLRSGVSPAVVETGFSAATSPVKHTPLVKIDELRPDINLGTDEFGGDGGLNFDPVKMKRMLDLGFEKAKQHFGNPGPGNLIAGSR
;
A
#
# COMPACT_ATOMS: atom_id res chain seq x y z
N MET A 1 -7.33 7.48 -15.02
CA MET A 1 -7.83 7.05 -13.69
C MET A 1 -6.76 7.35 -12.67
N LYS A 2 -7.15 7.86 -11.50
CA LYS A 2 -6.23 8.18 -10.39
C LYS A 2 -6.25 7.07 -9.34
N ALA A 3 -5.08 6.63 -8.90
CA ALA A 3 -4.95 5.64 -7.84
C ALA A 3 -4.26 6.20 -6.59
N LEU A 4 -4.70 5.73 -5.43
CA LEU A 4 -4.01 5.88 -4.16
C LEU A 4 -3.49 4.50 -3.73
N VAL A 5 -2.18 4.39 -3.58
CA VAL A 5 -1.49 3.14 -3.23
C VAL A 5 -0.74 3.35 -1.92
N ILE A 6 -1.00 2.51 -0.92
CA ILE A 6 -0.38 2.64 0.40
C ILE A 6 0.23 1.31 0.81
N GLY A 7 1.53 1.34 1.08
CA GLY A 7 2.25 0.13 1.48
C GLY A 7 2.09 -0.26 2.95
N GLY A 8 2.72 -1.36 3.33
CA GLY A 8 2.78 -1.82 4.71
C GLY A 8 3.77 -1.06 5.58
N GLY A 9 3.65 -1.24 6.91
CA GLY A 9 4.54 -0.58 7.88
C GLY A 9 4.06 -0.51 9.34
N GLY A 10 2.94 -1.15 9.70
CA GLY A 10 2.40 -1.09 11.06
C GLY A 10 2.16 0.34 11.54
N SER A 11 2.60 0.66 12.76
CA SER A 11 2.52 2.01 13.35
C SER A 11 3.14 3.12 12.47
N LYS A 12 4.09 2.78 11.57
CA LYS A 12 4.67 3.71 10.59
C LYS A 12 3.62 4.25 9.62
N GLY A 13 2.45 3.61 9.50
CA GLY A 13 1.29 4.12 8.76
C GLY A 13 0.82 5.51 9.20
N ALA A 14 1.19 5.98 10.40
CA ALA A 14 0.95 7.35 10.82
C ALA A 14 1.61 8.38 9.89
N PHE A 15 2.77 8.06 9.32
CA PHE A 15 3.40 8.85 8.26
C PHE A 15 2.49 8.96 7.03
N ALA A 16 1.91 7.83 6.58
CA ALA A 16 0.98 7.85 5.45
C ALA A 16 -0.25 8.71 5.76
N VAL A 17 -0.81 8.63 6.97
CA VAL A 17 -1.93 9.49 7.38
C VAL A 17 -1.55 10.98 7.34
N GLY A 18 -0.33 11.33 7.74
CA GLY A 18 0.20 12.69 7.59
C GLY A 18 0.24 13.17 6.13
N VAL A 19 0.73 12.32 5.24
CA VAL A 19 0.72 12.58 3.78
C VAL A 19 -0.72 12.79 3.28
N LEU A 20 -1.63 11.88 3.65
CA LEU A 20 -3.04 11.94 3.26
C LEU A 20 -3.74 13.20 3.78
N LYS A 21 -3.40 13.64 5.01
CA LYS A 21 -3.92 14.88 5.59
C LYS A 21 -3.56 16.09 4.73
N PHE A 22 -2.29 16.20 4.31
CA PHE A 22 -1.87 17.27 3.42
C PHE A 22 -2.60 17.19 2.07
N ILE A 23 -2.65 16.01 1.46
CA ILE A 23 -3.33 15.80 0.17
C ILE A 23 -4.79 16.23 0.27
N HIS A 24 -5.50 15.79 1.31
CA HIS A 24 -6.90 16.12 1.53
C HIS A 24 -7.13 17.62 1.62
N GLN A 25 -6.25 18.34 2.33
CA GLN A 25 -6.38 19.76 2.61
C GLN A 25 -5.95 20.64 1.44
N ARG A 26 -4.97 20.21 0.63
CA ARG A 26 -4.23 21.09 -0.28
C ARG A 26 -4.13 20.61 -1.72
N VAL A 27 -4.35 19.32 -1.98
CA VAL A 27 -4.16 18.72 -3.32
C VAL A 27 -5.50 18.28 -3.92
N GLN A 28 -6.18 17.31 -3.28
CA GLN A 28 -7.50 16.84 -3.70
C GLN A 28 -8.21 16.05 -2.58
N PRO A 29 -9.55 15.96 -2.57
CA PRO A 29 -10.28 15.14 -1.60
C PRO A 29 -9.84 13.67 -1.62
N LEU A 30 -9.68 13.02 -0.47
CA LEU A 30 -9.22 11.62 -0.42
C LEU A 30 -10.22 10.66 -1.08
N GLY A 31 -11.51 11.00 -1.04
CA GLY A 31 -12.54 10.25 -1.72
C GLY A 31 -12.61 10.49 -3.23
N SER A 32 -11.66 11.18 -3.87
CA SER A 32 -11.73 11.45 -5.32
C SER A 32 -10.93 10.50 -6.21
N PHE A 33 -10.14 9.58 -5.66
CA PHE A 33 -9.45 8.57 -6.47
C PHE A 33 -10.43 7.51 -6.99
N ASP A 34 -10.08 6.87 -8.11
CA ASP A 34 -10.83 5.80 -8.75
C ASP A 34 -10.44 4.42 -8.20
N ILE A 35 -9.16 4.27 -7.86
CA ILE A 35 -8.53 3.02 -7.43
C ILE A 35 -7.84 3.24 -6.08
N TYR A 36 -7.99 2.28 -5.18
CA TYR A 36 -7.36 2.25 -3.87
C TYR A 36 -6.73 0.87 -3.69
N SER A 37 -5.43 0.80 -3.45
CA SER A 37 -4.76 -0.47 -3.12
C SER A 37 -3.90 -0.32 -1.87
N GLY A 38 -3.96 -1.33 -1.00
CA GLY A 38 -3.29 -1.29 0.28
C GLY A 38 -2.81 -2.65 0.76
N THR A 39 -1.60 -2.69 1.30
CA THR A 39 -1.02 -3.85 1.97
C THR A 39 -0.82 -3.55 3.45
N SER A 40 -1.12 -4.50 4.34
CA SER A 40 -0.88 -4.37 5.79
C SER A 40 -1.57 -3.13 6.35
N THR A 41 -0.86 -2.27 7.06
CA THR A 41 -1.39 -0.98 7.54
C THR A 41 -2.07 -0.16 6.42
N GLY A 42 -1.58 -0.25 5.18
CA GLY A 42 -2.21 0.34 4.01
C GLY A 42 -3.62 -0.21 3.76
N SER A 43 -3.84 -1.51 3.95
CA SER A 43 -5.16 -2.16 3.87
C SER A 43 -6.16 -1.67 4.92
N LEU A 44 -5.65 -1.14 6.04
CA LEU A 44 -6.46 -0.50 7.09
C LEU A 44 -6.77 0.97 6.76
N ILE A 45 -5.87 1.64 6.03
CA ILE A 45 -5.99 3.06 5.69
C ILE A 45 -6.90 3.25 4.47
N VAL A 46 -6.67 2.51 3.39
CA VAL A 46 -7.31 2.77 2.10
C VAL A 46 -8.84 2.64 2.09
N PRO A 47 -9.50 1.78 2.89
CA PRO A 47 -10.96 1.75 2.95
C PRO A 47 -11.56 3.02 3.57
N LEU A 48 -10.90 3.62 4.57
CA LEU A 48 -11.32 4.89 5.17
C LEU A 48 -10.98 6.08 4.25
N ALA A 49 -9.82 6.04 3.59
CA ALA A 49 -9.45 7.04 2.59
C ALA A 49 -10.45 7.06 1.42
N LEU A 50 -10.92 5.89 0.98
CA LEU A 50 -11.98 5.75 -0.03
C LEU A 50 -13.26 6.47 0.37
N LEU A 51 -13.62 6.44 1.65
CA LEU A 51 -14.76 7.15 2.22
C LEU A 51 -14.49 8.64 2.49
N GLY A 52 -13.24 9.09 2.36
CA GLY A 52 -12.81 10.45 2.68
C GLY A 52 -12.66 10.73 4.18
N GLU A 53 -12.60 9.70 5.03
CA GLU A 53 -12.61 9.86 6.50
C GLU A 53 -11.21 10.14 7.07
N ILE A 54 -10.65 11.31 6.75
CA ILE A 54 -9.32 11.71 7.25
C ILE A 54 -9.28 11.87 8.78
N ASP A 55 -10.31 12.47 9.38
CA ASP A 55 -10.34 12.69 10.85
C ASP A 55 -10.28 11.35 11.60
N MET A 56 -10.95 10.33 11.06
CA MET A 56 -10.93 8.97 11.59
C MET A 56 -9.53 8.35 11.49
N LEU A 57 -8.87 8.52 10.35
CA LEU A 57 -7.50 8.05 10.15
C LEU A 57 -6.53 8.73 11.10
N GLU A 58 -6.63 10.04 11.28
CA GLU A 58 -5.82 10.79 12.24
C GLU A 58 -6.06 10.28 13.66
N GLN A 59 -7.32 10.09 14.07
CA GLN A 59 -7.64 9.56 15.39
C GLN A 59 -7.02 8.18 15.60
N ILE A 60 -7.21 7.24 14.67
CA ILE A 60 -6.68 5.87 14.77
C ILE A 60 -5.15 5.91 14.90
N TYR A 61 -4.47 6.64 14.02
CA TYR A 61 -3.00 6.69 13.97
C TYR A 61 -2.38 7.71 14.93
N THR A 62 -3.14 8.26 15.89
CA THR A 62 -2.59 9.08 16.98
C THR A 62 -3.06 8.66 18.37
N SER A 63 -3.94 7.66 18.48
CA SER A 63 -4.48 7.19 19.78
C SER A 63 -4.26 5.70 20.07
N THR A 64 -4.02 4.88 19.05
CA THR A 64 -3.83 3.43 19.18
C THR A 64 -2.58 3.08 20.00
N ARG A 65 -2.68 2.06 20.85
CA ARG A 65 -1.57 1.51 21.63
C ARG A 65 -1.30 0.05 21.27
N ASN A 66 -0.13 -0.46 21.69
CA ASN A 66 0.24 -1.87 21.42
C ASN A 66 -0.83 -2.87 21.87
N GLU A 67 -1.49 -2.64 22.99
CA GLU A 67 -2.51 -3.54 23.54
C GLU A 67 -3.83 -3.57 22.76
N ASP A 68 -4.09 -2.55 21.94
CA ASP A 68 -5.27 -2.53 21.05
C ASP A 68 -5.09 -3.46 19.84
N ILE A 69 -3.83 -3.69 19.43
CA ILE A 69 -3.48 -4.37 18.18
C ILE A 69 -2.84 -5.73 18.43
N LEU A 70 -1.90 -5.79 19.37
CA LEU A 70 -1.08 -6.96 19.68
C LEU A 70 -1.55 -7.63 20.96
N ASN A 71 -1.66 -8.95 20.92
CA ASN A 71 -1.92 -9.74 22.11
C ASN A 71 -0.58 -10.10 22.79
N LYS A 72 -0.39 -9.65 24.04
CA LYS A 72 0.81 -9.95 24.85
C LYS A 72 1.05 -11.46 25.00
N HIS A 73 0.01 -12.30 24.87
CA HIS A 73 0.11 -13.75 24.99
C HIS A 73 0.45 -14.49 23.68
N SER A 74 0.33 -13.85 22.50
CA SER A 74 0.65 -14.50 21.21
C SER A 74 2.15 -14.77 21.05
N ILE A 75 3.00 -13.90 21.60
CA ILE A 75 4.46 -14.03 21.54
C ILE A 75 4.93 -15.25 22.37
N GLY A 76 4.25 -15.57 23.47
CA GLY A 76 4.53 -16.75 24.31
C GLY A 76 3.87 -18.05 23.81
N ARG A 77 2.79 -17.96 23.04
CA ARG A 77 2.04 -19.10 22.49
C ARG A 77 2.64 -19.70 21.22
N LEU A 78 3.69 -19.11 20.64
CA LEU A 78 4.39 -19.68 19.49
C LEU A 78 4.92 -21.11 19.76
N LEU A 79 4.99 -21.52 21.03
CA LEU A 79 5.43 -22.85 21.48
C LEU A 79 4.30 -23.79 21.93
N THR A 80 3.03 -23.35 22.04
CA THR A 80 1.94 -24.19 22.58
C THR A 80 0.59 -23.89 21.91
N ASP A 81 0.03 -24.92 21.27
CA ASP A 81 -1.34 -25.10 20.78
C ASP A 81 -2.09 -23.88 20.22
N ILE A 82 -2.24 -23.90 18.88
CA ILE A 82 -2.97 -22.95 18.05
C ILE A 82 -4.48 -23.10 18.34
N SER A 83 -4.96 -22.42 19.38
CA SER A 83 -6.40 -22.31 19.64
C SER A 83 -7.03 -21.32 18.67
N ILE A 84 -7.94 -21.87 17.85
CA ILE A 84 -8.79 -21.23 16.85
C ILE A 84 -10.00 -20.60 17.56
N HIS A 85 -9.80 -19.49 18.26
CA HIS A 85 -10.94 -18.69 18.76
C HIS A 85 -10.93 -17.28 18.17
N ASP A 86 -12.02 -17.05 17.42
CA ASP A 86 -12.33 -16.14 16.32
C ASP A 86 -12.29 -14.62 16.59
N ALA A 87 -11.51 -14.12 17.55
CA ALA A 87 -11.32 -12.66 17.68
C ALA A 87 -9.95 -12.26 18.23
N THR A 88 -9.05 -11.86 17.35
CA THR A 88 -7.82 -11.15 17.73
C THR A 88 -8.15 -9.71 18.16
N PRO A 89 -7.32 -9.05 19.00
CA PRO A 89 -7.51 -7.63 19.33
C PRO A 89 -7.66 -6.76 18.07
N LEU A 90 -6.84 -7.01 17.05
CA LEU A 90 -6.93 -6.33 15.77
C LEU A 90 -8.25 -6.58 15.03
N LEU A 91 -8.83 -7.79 15.05
CA LEU A 91 -10.13 -8.01 14.41
C LEU A 91 -11.23 -7.19 15.09
N ARG A 92 -11.27 -7.18 16.44
CA ARG A 92 -12.24 -6.36 17.18
C ARG A 92 -12.05 -4.87 16.90
N PHE A 93 -10.80 -4.43 16.77
CA PHE A 93 -10.47 -3.07 16.37
C PHE A 93 -11.03 -2.76 14.98
N ILE A 94 -10.77 -3.62 13.99
CA ILE A 94 -11.29 -3.47 12.61
C ILE A 94 -12.83 -3.43 12.62
N GLU A 95 -13.50 -4.32 13.34
CA GLU A 95 -14.96 -4.37 13.42
C GLU A 95 -15.56 -3.11 14.06
N ARG A 96 -14.87 -2.53 15.06
CA ARG A 96 -15.26 -1.28 15.70
C ARG A 96 -15.15 -0.08 14.76
N GLU A 97 -14.03 0.03 14.04
CA GLU A 97 -13.79 1.18 13.16
C GLU A 97 -14.52 1.05 11.82
N ILE A 98 -14.59 -0.15 11.26
CA ILE A 98 -15.31 -0.49 10.02
C ILE A 98 -16.68 -1.04 10.38
N THR A 99 -17.53 -0.12 10.86
CA THR A 99 -18.93 -0.41 11.20
C THR A 99 -19.71 -0.93 9.99
N PRO A 100 -20.84 -1.63 10.19
CA PRO A 100 -21.67 -2.10 9.08
C PRO A 100 -22.07 -0.99 8.10
N ALA A 101 -22.31 0.24 8.59
CA ALA A 101 -22.63 1.38 7.76
C ALA A 101 -21.44 1.82 6.86
N ARG A 102 -20.21 1.86 7.40
CA ARG A 102 -19.01 2.16 6.61
C ARG A 102 -18.71 1.04 5.62
N ALA A 103 -18.78 -0.22 6.05
CA ALA A 103 -18.56 -1.38 5.19
C ALA A 103 -19.55 -1.41 4.01
N ALA A 104 -20.84 -1.12 4.27
CA ALA A 104 -21.84 -1.02 3.22
C ALA A 104 -21.50 0.08 2.20
N ARG A 105 -21.06 1.26 2.66
CA ARG A 105 -20.61 2.36 1.77
C ARG A 105 -19.38 1.97 0.95
N ILE A 106 -18.41 1.27 1.53
CA ILE A 106 -17.22 0.76 0.82
C ILE A 106 -17.63 -0.22 -0.27
N MET A 107 -18.45 -1.22 0.07
CA MET A 107 -18.89 -2.26 -0.86
C MET A 107 -19.76 -1.71 -2.00
N ALA A 108 -20.62 -0.73 -1.70
CA ALA A 108 -21.50 -0.08 -2.67
C ALA A 108 -20.80 0.94 -3.58
N SER A 109 -19.62 1.44 -3.17
CA SER A 109 -18.87 2.42 -3.96
C SER A 109 -18.54 1.90 -5.37
N PRO A 110 -18.60 2.72 -6.45
CA PRO A 110 -18.16 2.29 -7.77
C PRO A 110 -16.62 2.17 -7.90
N LYS A 111 -15.87 2.70 -6.91
CA LYS A 111 -14.42 2.68 -6.87
C LYS A 111 -13.89 1.26 -6.70
N ARG A 112 -12.66 1.03 -7.17
CA ARG A 112 -11.97 -0.25 -7.03
C ARG A 112 -11.10 -0.22 -5.77
N LEU A 113 -11.31 -1.19 -4.89
CA LEU A 113 -10.51 -1.38 -3.67
C LEU A 113 -9.82 -2.74 -3.75
N TYR A 114 -8.50 -2.76 -3.51
CA TYR A 114 -7.65 -3.95 -3.51
C TYR A 114 -6.88 -4.04 -2.18
N LEU A 115 -7.04 -5.15 -1.47
CA LEU A 115 -6.29 -5.44 -0.25
C LEU A 115 -5.39 -6.65 -0.50
N SER A 116 -4.08 -6.54 -0.26
CA SER A 116 -3.12 -7.61 -0.63
C SER A 116 -2.85 -8.57 0.51
N GLY A 117 -2.90 -9.87 0.23
CA GLY A 117 -2.46 -10.94 1.14
C GLY A 117 -1.72 -12.04 0.39
N VAL A 118 -1.04 -12.92 1.12
CA VAL A 118 -0.37 -14.10 0.54
C VAL A 118 -1.06 -15.36 1.01
N SER A 119 -1.45 -16.23 0.07
CA SER A 119 -2.00 -17.55 0.39
C SER A 119 -0.89 -18.45 0.91
N LEU A 120 -1.04 -19.02 2.10
CA LEU A 120 -0.06 -19.95 2.65
C LEU A 120 -0.08 -21.32 1.96
N GLN A 121 -1.21 -21.68 1.34
CA GLN A 121 -1.38 -22.97 0.66
C GLN A 121 -0.79 -22.97 -0.74
N THR A 122 -0.90 -21.86 -1.48
CA THR A 122 -0.40 -21.78 -2.86
C THR A 122 0.83 -20.88 -3.01
N GLN A 123 1.16 -20.10 -1.97
CA GLN A 123 2.20 -19.06 -1.98
C GLN A 123 1.89 -17.89 -2.93
N ASP A 124 0.69 -17.85 -3.54
CA ASP A 124 0.34 -16.78 -4.47
C ASP A 124 0.11 -15.46 -3.74
N LEU A 125 0.48 -14.37 -4.40
CA LEU A 125 -0.04 -13.05 -4.09
C LEU A 125 -1.52 -13.01 -4.50
N VAL A 126 -2.38 -12.58 -3.57
CA VAL A 126 -3.82 -12.48 -3.78
C VAL A 126 -4.29 -11.08 -3.40
N HIS A 127 -4.95 -10.39 -4.35
CA HIS A 127 -5.70 -9.18 -4.02
C HIS A 127 -7.17 -9.50 -3.76
N PHE A 128 -7.63 -9.13 -2.57
CA PHE A 128 -9.04 -9.12 -2.23
C PHE A 128 -9.67 -7.86 -2.80
N ALA A 129 -10.57 -8.03 -3.77
CA ALA A 129 -11.14 -6.92 -4.54
C ALA A 129 -12.62 -6.71 -4.21
N THR A 130 -13.08 -5.48 -4.05
CA THR A 130 -14.53 -5.18 -3.90
C THR A 130 -15.28 -5.20 -5.22
N LYS A 131 -14.56 -5.23 -6.35
CA LYS A 131 -15.11 -5.30 -7.71
C LYS A 131 -14.49 -6.46 -8.48
N PRO A 132 -15.26 -7.14 -9.35
CA PRO A 132 -14.70 -8.12 -10.27
C PRO A 132 -13.52 -7.51 -11.04
N THR A 133 -12.37 -8.18 -10.95
CA THR A 133 -11.13 -7.79 -11.63
C THR A 133 -10.50 -9.07 -12.19
N PRO A 134 -10.00 -9.08 -13.43
CA PRO A 134 -9.28 -10.22 -13.97
C PRO A 134 -8.02 -10.53 -13.16
N ALA A 135 -7.72 -11.82 -13.00
CA ALA A 135 -6.42 -12.26 -12.51
C ALA A 135 -5.34 -12.10 -13.60
N THR A 136 -4.07 -12.14 -13.18
CA THR A 136 -2.90 -12.09 -14.06
C THR A 136 -1.99 -13.28 -13.76
N ASP A 137 -0.93 -13.44 -14.55
CA ASP A 137 0.11 -14.44 -14.25
C ASP A 137 0.93 -14.05 -13.01
N ALA A 138 0.89 -12.79 -12.59
CA ALA A 138 1.64 -12.27 -11.44
C ALA A 138 0.88 -12.43 -10.11
N TYR A 139 -0.45 -12.35 -10.14
CA TYR A 139 -1.28 -12.42 -8.94
C TYR A 139 -2.69 -12.95 -9.21
N ARG A 140 -3.33 -13.48 -8.16
CA ARG A 140 -4.74 -13.88 -8.17
C ARG A 140 -5.63 -12.75 -7.66
N ILE A 141 -6.88 -12.72 -8.13
CA ILE A 141 -7.95 -11.88 -7.57
C ILE A 141 -8.95 -12.76 -6.84
N ARG A 142 -9.40 -12.32 -5.66
CA ARG A 142 -10.55 -12.90 -4.95
C ARG A 142 -11.56 -11.80 -4.63
N THR A 143 -12.78 -11.93 -5.11
CA THR A 143 -13.82 -10.90 -4.89
C THR A 143 -14.41 -10.99 -3.48
N ILE A 144 -14.43 -9.87 -2.77
CA ILE A 144 -15.11 -9.68 -1.49
C ILE A 144 -16.60 -9.49 -1.77
N SER A 145 -17.46 -10.27 -1.11
CA SER A 145 -18.91 -10.24 -1.28
C SER A 145 -19.68 -9.92 0.01
N THR A 146 -19.02 -9.96 1.18
CA THR A 146 -19.66 -9.68 2.47
C THR A 146 -18.83 -8.73 3.33
N ILE A 147 -19.48 -8.11 4.33
CA ILE A 147 -18.83 -7.24 5.32
C ILE A 147 -17.76 -8.03 6.10
N GLN A 148 -18.08 -9.28 6.46
CA GLN A 148 -17.16 -10.16 7.19
C GLN A 148 -15.92 -10.48 6.35
N GLN A 149 -16.09 -10.73 5.05
CA GLN A 149 -14.95 -10.94 4.14
C GLN A 149 -14.09 -9.68 4.00
N LEU A 150 -14.69 -8.48 3.97
CA LEU A 150 -13.94 -7.22 3.96
C LEU A 150 -13.08 -7.09 5.22
N GLN A 151 -13.69 -7.24 6.40
CA GLN A 151 -13.01 -7.11 7.69
C GLN A 151 -11.92 -8.20 7.86
N ARG A 152 -12.18 -9.43 7.43
CA ARG A 152 -11.18 -10.51 7.44
C ARG A 152 -10.08 -10.31 6.40
N ALA A 153 -10.35 -9.74 5.24
CA ALA A 153 -9.34 -9.39 4.25
C ALA A 153 -8.39 -8.30 4.78
N MET A 154 -8.94 -7.29 5.48
CA MET A 154 -8.16 -6.26 6.19
C MET A 154 -7.28 -6.90 7.28
N LEU A 155 -7.84 -7.83 8.06
CA LEU A 155 -7.10 -8.57 9.08
C LEU A 155 -5.97 -9.40 8.43
N ALA A 156 -6.30 -10.23 7.43
CA ALA A 156 -5.35 -11.09 6.73
C ALA A 156 -4.18 -10.29 6.15
N SER A 157 -4.48 -9.17 5.48
CA SER A 157 -3.49 -8.28 4.90
C SER A 157 -2.55 -7.67 5.95
N SER A 158 -2.99 -7.58 7.21
CA SER A 158 -2.22 -7.05 8.35
C SER A 158 -1.67 -8.14 9.29
N CYS A 159 -1.81 -9.42 8.94
CA CYS A 159 -1.35 -10.55 9.75
C CYS A 159 0.13 -10.83 9.49
N GLN A 160 0.99 -10.00 10.09
CA GLN A 160 2.43 -10.17 9.96
C GLN A 160 2.86 -11.54 10.53
N PRO A 161 3.57 -12.38 9.76
CA PRO A 161 4.03 -13.67 10.25
C PRO A 161 4.85 -13.53 11.54
N ILE A 162 4.88 -14.58 12.36
CA ILE A 162 5.45 -14.61 13.74
C ILE A 162 4.58 -13.91 14.79
N TYR A 163 3.92 -12.80 14.45
CA TYR A 163 3.16 -12.01 15.43
C TYR A 163 1.66 -12.33 15.44
N MET A 164 1.11 -12.73 14.30
CA MET A 164 -0.32 -12.98 14.12
C MET A 164 -0.57 -14.31 13.41
N GLN A 165 -1.75 -14.88 13.66
CA GLN A 165 -2.18 -16.11 13.01
C GLN A 165 -2.73 -15.83 11.61
N PRO A 166 -2.54 -16.76 10.66
CA PRO A 166 -3.09 -16.59 9.32
C PRO A 166 -4.62 -16.75 9.34
N VAL A 167 -5.28 -16.08 8.40
CA VAL A 167 -6.74 -15.90 8.40
C VAL A 167 -7.36 -16.64 7.23
N ASP A 168 -8.38 -17.46 7.48
CA ASP A 168 -9.29 -17.92 6.43
C ASP A 168 -10.34 -16.82 6.16
N VAL A 169 -10.06 -16.00 5.13
CA VAL A 169 -10.89 -14.83 4.78
C VAL A 169 -12.30 -15.24 4.36
N PHE A 170 -12.45 -16.40 3.72
CA PHE A 170 -13.71 -16.84 3.12
C PHE A 170 -14.47 -17.85 3.98
N SER A 171 -13.84 -18.37 5.04
CA SER A 171 -14.38 -19.39 5.94
C SER A 171 -14.90 -20.62 5.21
N ASP A 172 -14.13 -21.04 4.20
CA ASP A 172 -14.42 -22.25 3.44
C ASP A 172 -13.45 -23.40 3.76
N GLY A 173 -12.49 -23.18 4.67
CA GLY A 173 -11.52 -24.16 5.13
C GLY A 173 -10.45 -24.51 4.09
N ARG A 174 -10.30 -23.73 3.00
CA ARG A 174 -9.40 -24.06 1.90
C ARG A 174 -8.09 -23.28 1.90
N GLU A 175 -8.15 -21.97 2.14
CA GLU A 175 -6.99 -21.08 2.07
C GLU A 175 -6.90 -20.20 3.32
N GLN A 176 -5.69 -20.07 3.83
CA GLN A 176 -5.33 -19.15 4.90
C GLN A 176 -4.33 -18.13 4.36
N PHE A 177 -4.50 -16.89 4.79
CA PHE A 177 -3.76 -15.76 4.26
C PHE A 177 -2.96 -15.06 5.36
N CYS A 178 -1.77 -14.60 5.03
CA CYS A 178 -0.96 -13.71 5.86
C CYS A 178 -0.72 -12.36 5.15
N ASP A 179 0.02 -11.47 5.83
CA ASP A 179 0.33 -10.13 5.36
C ASP A 179 0.90 -10.12 3.93
N GLY A 180 0.34 -9.27 3.06
CA GLY A 180 0.76 -9.14 1.67
C GLY A 180 2.21 -8.67 1.51
N GLY A 181 2.75 -7.98 2.50
CA GLY A 181 4.07 -7.35 2.46
C GLY A 181 5.23 -8.31 2.38
N VAL A 182 4.99 -9.61 2.53
CA VAL A 182 6.00 -10.66 2.26
C VAL A 182 6.22 -10.92 0.77
N ARG A 183 5.31 -10.46 -0.12
CA ARG A 183 5.44 -10.56 -1.58
C ARG A 183 5.22 -9.26 -2.34
N GLU A 184 4.37 -8.37 -1.84
CA GLU A 184 4.16 -7.05 -2.41
C GLU A 184 3.76 -6.07 -1.30
N ASN A 185 4.73 -5.26 -0.86
CA ASN A 185 4.53 -4.33 0.26
C ASN A 185 3.85 -3.05 -0.19
N THR A 186 4.05 -2.59 -1.43
CA THR A 186 3.38 -1.43 -2.01
C THR A 186 2.63 -1.88 -3.27
N PRO A 187 1.30 -2.09 -3.23
CA PRO A 187 0.57 -2.79 -4.29
C PRO A 187 0.29 -1.93 -5.52
N LEU A 188 1.37 -1.60 -6.23
CA LEU A 188 1.40 -0.76 -7.42
C LEU A 188 0.91 -1.50 -8.66
N GLN A 189 1.30 -2.77 -8.82
CA GLN A 189 1.06 -3.51 -10.05
C GLN A 189 -0.44 -3.64 -10.32
N VAL A 190 -1.23 -4.02 -9.31
CA VAL A 190 -2.70 -4.11 -9.45
C VAL A 190 -3.35 -2.76 -9.80
N ALA A 191 -2.78 -1.63 -9.36
CA ALA A 191 -3.29 -0.31 -9.70
C ALA A 191 -2.99 0.03 -11.17
N VAL A 192 -1.77 -0.28 -11.63
CA VAL A 192 -1.36 -0.11 -13.04
C VAL A 192 -2.22 -0.99 -13.96
N ASP A 193 -2.38 -2.27 -13.62
CA ASP A 193 -3.17 -3.25 -14.40
C ASP A 193 -4.67 -2.92 -14.39
N ALA A 194 -5.16 -2.27 -13.33
CA ALA A 194 -6.51 -1.72 -13.28
C ALA A 194 -6.69 -0.44 -14.13
N GLY A 195 -5.63 0.06 -14.78
CA GLY A 195 -5.66 1.18 -15.71
C GLY A 195 -5.38 2.55 -15.07
N ALA A 196 -4.70 2.59 -13.92
CA ALA A 196 -4.25 3.85 -13.34
C ALA A 196 -3.26 4.56 -14.27
N THR A 197 -3.44 5.87 -14.44
CA THR A 197 -2.58 6.76 -15.23
C THR A 197 -1.83 7.75 -14.36
N GLU A 198 -2.35 8.00 -13.16
CA GLU A 198 -1.73 8.82 -12.13
C GLU A 198 -1.84 8.06 -10.81
N ILE A 199 -0.72 7.86 -10.13
CA ILE A 199 -0.63 7.10 -8.89
C ILE A 199 0.04 7.98 -7.84
N ILE A 200 -0.62 8.16 -6.70
CA ILE A 200 0.06 8.62 -5.49
C ILE A 200 0.40 7.36 -4.69
N ALA A 201 1.69 7.08 -4.56
CA ALA A 201 2.21 5.91 -3.88
C ALA A 201 2.91 6.31 -2.59
N ILE A 202 2.51 5.72 -1.47
CA ILE A 202 3.08 6.01 -0.16
C ILE A 202 3.71 4.74 0.40
N SER A 203 5.01 4.77 0.64
CA SER A 203 5.75 3.66 1.26
C SER A 203 6.44 4.11 2.55
N MET A 204 6.45 3.22 3.55
CA MET A 204 6.91 3.52 4.91
C MET A 204 8.34 3.04 5.16
N GLY A 205 8.94 2.38 4.16
CA GLY A 205 10.36 2.11 4.12
C GLY A 205 11.14 3.32 3.58
N PRO A 206 12.39 3.52 4.04
CA PRO A 206 13.25 4.59 3.53
C PRO A 206 13.62 4.35 2.04
N LYS A 207 14.25 5.32 1.37
CA LYS A 207 14.69 5.14 -0.03
C LYS A 207 15.87 4.17 -0.16
N LEU A 208 16.06 3.58 -1.35
CA LEU A 208 17.27 2.81 -1.69
C LEU A 208 18.54 3.59 -1.30
N GLY A 209 19.45 2.92 -0.58
CA GLY A 209 20.68 3.52 -0.03
C GLY A 209 20.55 4.08 1.39
N GLN A 210 19.33 4.22 1.92
CA GLN A 210 19.09 4.48 3.33
C GLN A 210 18.75 3.16 4.02
N ASN A 211 19.69 2.62 4.79
CA ASN A 211 19.59 1.27 5.29
C ASN A 211 18.73 1.15 6.56
N VAL A 212 17.92 0.09 6.61
CA VAL A 212 17.33 -0.42 7.85
C VAL A 212 18.41 -1.30 8.51
N PHE A 213 19.22 -0.70 9.38
CA PHE A 213 20.15 -1.47 10.22
C PHE A 213 19.70 -1.38 11.67
N SER A 214 19.66 -2.53 12.36
CA SER A 214 19.61 -2.53 13.81
C SER A 214 21.02 -2.34 14.35
N THR A 215 21.14 -1.50 15.38
CA THR A 215 22.39 -1.35 16.16
C THR A 215 22.44 -2.32 17.34
N SER A 216 21.38 -3.11 17.54
CA SER A 216 21.21 -4.04 18.64
C SER A 216 21.61 -5.46 18.26
N LEU A 217 22.28 -6.17 19.17
CA LEU A 217 22.53 -7.61 19.01
C LEU A 217 21.27 -8.40 19.36
N PHE A 218 20.79 -9.22 18.43
CA PHE A 218 19.62 -10.07 18.66
C PHE A 218 19.98 -11.35 19.40
N SER A 219 19.31 -11.61 20.52
CA SER A 219 19.50 -12.82 21.34
C SER A 219 18.28 -13.74 21.39
N LYS A 220 17.14 -13.31 20.84
CA LYS A 220 15.87 -14.05 20.85
C LYS A 220 15.46 -14.45 19.44
N ALA A 221 15.12 -15.72 19.24
CA ALA A 221 14.71 -16.26 17.94
C ALA A 221 13.53 -15.49 17.32
N THR A 222 12.55 -15.07 18.11
CA THR A 222 11.42 -14.27 17.64
C THR A 222 11.83 -12.88 17.14
N ALA A 223 12.81 -12.24 17.79
CA ALA A 223 13.35 -10.96 17.34
C ALA A 223 14.17 -11.12 16.04
N ILE A 224 14.94 -12.20 15.92
CA ILE A 224 15.70 -12.52 14.70
C ILE A 224 14.75 -12.75 13.52
N LEU A 225 13.74 -13.61 13.69
CA LEU A 225 12.75 -13.90 12.65
C LEU A 225 11.95 -12.65 12.28
N GLY A 226 11.50 -11.87 13.26
CA GLY A 226 10.78 -10.61 13.04
C GLY A 226 11.59 -9.60 12.24
N PHE A 227 12.85 -9.37 12.61
CA PHE A 227 13.76 -8.48 11.89
C PHE A 227 14.04 -8.98 10.46
N THR A 228 14.17 -10.29 10.28
CA THR A 228 14.41 -10.91 8.97
C THR A 228 13.22 -10.70 8.03
N ILE A 229 12.00 -10.91 8.53
CA ILE A 229 10.77 -10.65 7.77
C ILE A 229 10.65 -9.16 7.42
N ASP A 230 10.89 -8.25 8.37
CA ASP A 230 10.85 -6.80 8.10
C ASP A 230 11.90 -6.38 7.05
N THR A 231 13.08 -6.98 7.09
CA THR A 231 14.14 -6.77 6.09
C THR A 231 13.68 -7.21 4.70
N PHE A 232 13.15 -8.43 4.57
CA PHE A 232 12.67 -8.93 3.28
C PHE A 232 11.43 -8.16 2.79
N SER A 233 10.49 -7.82 3.66
CA SER A 233 9.34 -6.99 3.31
C SER A 233 9.73 -5.58 2.87
N THR A 234 10.78 -5.02 3.47
CA THR A 234 11.33 -3.74 3.02
C THR A 234 11.97 -3.85 1.64
N ASP A 235 12.75 -4.90 1.38
CA ASP A 235 13.36 -5.14 0.06
C ASP A 235 12.31 -5.39 -1.02
N VAL A 236 11.28 -6.19 -0.72
CA VAL A 236 10.07 -6.34 -1.55
C VAL A 236 9.47 -4.97 -1.86
N GLY A 237 9.26 -4.12 -0.85
CA GLY A 237 8.74 -2.76 -1.03
C GLY A 237 9.60 -1.84 -1.91
N GLN A 238 10.91 -2.05 -1.97
CA GLN A 238 11.76 -1.36 -2.96
C GLN A 238 11.55 -1.92 -4.37
N ASN A 239 11.48 -3.24 -4.46
CA ASN A 239 11.37 -3.97 -5.72
C ASN A 239 10.02 -3.76 -6.40
N ASP A 240 8.96 -3.50 -5.63
CA ASP A 240 7.61 -3.18 -6.14
C ASP A 240 7.59 -1.98 -7.10
N TYR A 241 8.57 -1.07 -6.99
CA TYR A 241 8.68 0.11 -7.86
C TYR A 241 9.46 -0.15 -9.15
N ARG A 242 10.33 -1.18 -9.20
CA ARG A 242 11.24 -1.38 -10.34
C ARG A 242 10.52 -1.56 -11.66
N LEU A 243 9.47 -2.38 -11.69
CA LEU A 243 8.71 -2.63 -12.90
C LEU A 243 7.87 -1.40 -13.30
N PRO A 244 7.10 -0.77 -12.39
CA PRO A 244 6.45 0.51 -12.69
C PRO A 244 7.41 1.58 -13.19
N ASP A 245 8.55 1.79 -12.56
CA ASP A 245 9.55 2.78 -12.97
C ASP A 245 10.13 2.45 -14.36
N PHE A 246 10.45 1.19 -14.62
CA PHE A 246 10.88 0.74 -15.95
C PHE A 246 9.82 1.02 -17.02
N ILE A 247 8.53 0.79 -16.70
CA ILE A 247 7.42 1.13 -17.60
C ILE A 247 7.38 2.64 -17.86
N VAL A 248 7.60 3.47 -16.83
CA VAL A 248 7.67 4.93 -16.98
C VAL A 248 8.83 5.34 -17.89
N GLU A 249 10.03 4.80 -17.66
CA GLU A 249 11.23 5.09 -18.47
C GLU A 249 11.03 4.68 -19.93
N VAL A 250 10.51 3.48 -20.18
CA VAL A 250 10.20 3.00 -21.54
C VAL A 250 9.17 3.92 -22.20
N ASN A 251 8.11 4.32 -21.48
CA ASN A 251 7.09 5.21 -22.02
C ASN A 251 7.64 6.60 -22.37
N GLN A 252 8.51 7.17 -21.51
CA GLN A 252 9.20 8.43 -21.79
C GLN A 252 10.11 8.32 -23.01
N TYR A 253 10.87 7.23 -23.10
CA TYR A 253 11.72 6.96 -24.26
C TYR A 253 10.91 6.84 -25.55
N LEU A 254 9.82 6.05 -25.55
CA LEU A 254 8.94 5.90 -26.72
C LEU A 254 8.34 7.25 -27.13
N ALA A 255 7.94 8.11 -26.18
CA ALA A 255 7.44 9.44 -26.47
C ALA A 255 8.52 10.34 -27.09
N ALA A 256 9.75 10.29 -26.58
CA ALA A 256 10.88 11.02 -27.14
C ALA A 256 11.22 10.57 -28.57
N VAL A 257 11.23 9.26 -28.83
CA VAL A 257 11.47 8.71 -30.17
C VAL A 257 10.37 9.14 -31.14
N LYS A 258 9.09 9.03 -30.77
CA LYS A 258 7.96 9.52 -31.59
C LYS A 258 8.12 11.00 -31.94
N THR A 259 8.46 11.82 -30.95
CA THR A 259 8.70 13.26 -31.13
C THR A 259 9.85 13.53 -32.10
N GLN A 260 10.94 12.79 -31.98
CA GLN A 260 12.10 12.95 -32.86
C GLN A 260 11.80 12.52 -34.30
N LEU A 261 11.07 11.42 -34.50
CA LEU A 261 10.67 10.96 -35.84
C LEU A 261 9.82 12.00 -36.56
N LEU A 262 8.84 12.59 -35.86
CA LEU A 262 8.01 13.67 -36.39
C LEU A 262 8.85 14.89 -36.78
N ARG A 263 9.81 15.29 -35.93
CA ARG A 263 10.74 16.40 -36.22
C ARG A 263 11.65 16.13 -37.42
N SER A 264 12.02 14.86 -37.63
CA SER A 264 12.82 14.42 -38.79
C SER A 264 11.99 14.26 -40.07
N GLY A 265 10.70 14.62 -40.06
CA GLY A 265 9.83 14.61 -41.25
C GLY A 265 9.11 13.28 -41.51
N VAL A 266 9.15 12.32 -40.58
CA VAL A 266 8.34 11.10 -40.69
C VAL A 266 6.87 11.46 -40.50
N SER A 267 6.00 10.97 -41.38
CA SER A 267 4.58 11.33 -41.33
C SER A 267 3.91 10.79 -40.05
N PRO A 268 2.94 11.53 -39.46
CA PRO A 268 2.23 11.09 -38.26
C PRO A 268 1.59 9.70 -38.39
N ALA A 269 1.01 9.39 -39.55
CA ALA A 269 0.40 8.09 -39.81
C ALA A 269 1.39 6.92 -39.75
N VAL A 270 2.63 7.13 -40.23
CA VAL A 270 3.69 6.12 -40.17
C VAL A 270 4.17 5.92 -38.73
N VAL A 271 4.32 7.01 -37.96
CA VAL A 271 4.67 6.93 -36.54
C VAL A 271 3.57 6.20 -35.75
N GLU A 272 2.30 6.50 -35.99
CA GLU A 272 1.19 5.85 -35.30
C GLU A 272 1.11 4.34 -35.64
N THR A 273 1.23 4.00 -36.92
CA THR A 273 1.20 2.60 -37.39
C THR A 273 2.43 1.81 -36.88
N GLY A 274 3.63 2.41 -36.91
CA GLY A 274 4.87 1.75 -36.51
C GLY A 274 4.90 1.38 -35.03
N PHE A 275 4.29 2.20 -34.16
CA PHE A 275 4.23 1.94 -32.73
C PHE A 275 2.97 1.17 -32.29
N SER A 276 1.96 1.05 -33.15
CA SER A 276 0.78 0.20 -32.90
C SER A 276 0.97 -1.25 -33.34
N ALA A 277 1.85 -1.51 -34.32
CA ALA A 277 2.14 -2.85 -34.84
C ALA A 277 3.05 -3.70 -33.92
N ALA A 278 3.92 -3.09 -33.12
CA ALA A 278 4.83 -3.82 -32.25
C ALA A 278 4.06 -4.64 -31.19
N THR A 279 4.41 -5.91 -31.00
CA THR A 279 4.12 -6.67 -29.78
C THR A 279 5.02 -6.13 -28.67
N SER A 280 4.66 -4.98 -28.11
CA SER A 280 5.39 -4.42 -26.97
C SER A 280 4.87 -5.08 -25.68
N PRO A 281 5.74 -5.54 -24.77
CA PRO A 281 5.32 -6.02 -23.46
C PRO A 281 4.62 -4.92 -22.63
N VAL A 282 4.75 -3.64 -23.02
CA VAL A 282 4.10 -2.49 -22.38
C VAL A 282 2.98 -1.86 -23.24
N LYS A 283 2.53 -2.54 -24.31
CA LYS A 283 1.63 -2.00 -25.35
C LYS A 283 0.31 -1.42 -24.83
N HIS A 284 -0.17 -1.91 -23.69
CA HIS A 284 -1.45 -1.52 -23.10
C HIS A 284 -1.32 -0.71 -21.80
N THR A 285 -0.08 -0.38 -21.39
CA THR A 285 0.14 0.34 -20.15
C THR A 285 0.28 1.83 -20.47
N PRO A 286 -0.73 2.67 -20.17
CA PRO A 286 -0.64 4.10 -20.40
C PRO A 286 0.56 4.68 -19.64
N LEU A 287 1.04 5.85 -20.07
CA LEU A 287 2.09 6.56 -19.33
C LEU A 287 1.60 6.83 -17.91
N VAL A 288 2.18 6.12 -16.93
CA VAL A 288 1.82 6.22 -15.52
C VAL A 288 2.66 7.32 -14.90
N LYS A 289 2.04 8.35 -14.36
CA LYS A 289 2.74 9.28 -13.46
C LYS A 289 2.68 8.72 -12.05
N ILE A 290 3.83 8.46 -11.43
CA ILE A 290 3.91 8.00 -10.04
C ILE A 290 4.49 9.12 -9.18
N ASP A 291 3.66 9.68 -8.29
CA ASP A 291 4.07 10.57 -7.21
C ASP A 291 4.40 9.70 -5.99
N GLU A 292 5.68 9.34 -5.85
CA GLU A 292 6.18 8.53 -4.73
C GLU A 292 6.47 9.40 -3.50
N LEU A 293 5.86 9.06 -2.37
CA LEU A 293 6.13 9.66 -1.06
C LEU A 293 6.70 8.61 -0.09
N ARG A 294 7.88 8.91 0.44
CA ARG A 294 8.61 8.10 1.41
C ARG A 294 9.22 8.96 2.51
N PRO A 295 9.44 8.42 3.72
CA PRO A 295 10.20 9.12 4.74
C PRO A 295 11.67 9.27 4.29
N ASP A 296 12.27 10.40 4.62
CA ASP A 296 13.71 10.65 4.39
C ASP A 296 14.59 10.08 5.51
N ILE A 297 13.97 9.46 6.51
CA ILE A 297 14.59 8.87 7.69
C ILE A 297 14.07 7.44 7.91
N ASN A 298 14.83 6.63 8.63
CA ASN A 298 14.39 5.29 9.00
C ASN A 298 13.35 5.35 10.13
N LEU A 299 12.08 5.04 9.81
CA LEU A 299 10.99 4.98 10.78
C LEU A 299 10.95 3.67 11.59
N GLY A 300 11.87 2.73 11.33
CA GLY A 300 12.02 1.47 12.06
C GLY A 300 12.87 1.56 13.34
N THR A 301 13.33 2.75 13.73
CA THR A 301 14.09 2.91 14.98
C THR A 301 13.15 2.98 16.20
N ASP A 302 13.69 2.75 17.39
CA ASP A 302 12.98 2.92 18.66
C ASP A 302 12.44 4.34 18.88
N GLU A 303 12.99 5.34 18.21
CA GLU A 303 12.47 6.71 18.22
C GLU A 303 11.09 6.82 17.55
N PHE A 304 10.77 5.88 16.66
CA PHE A 304 9.56 5.86 15.82
C PHE A 304 8.79 4.54 16.01
N GLY A 305 8.57 3.78 14.93
CA GLY A 305 7.76 2.57 14.93
C GLY A 305 8.46 1.33 15.48
N GLY A 306 9.74 1.41 15.82
CA GLY A 306 10.56 0.28 16.27
C GLY A 306 10.70 -0.82 15.21
N ASP A 307 11.40 -1.89 15.58
CA ASP A 307 11.61 -3.07 14.73
C ASP A 307 10.26 -3.62 14.23
N GLY A 308 10.13 -3.83 12.91
CA GLY A 308 8.89 -4.30 12.30
C GLY A 308 7.73 -3.29 12.27
N GLY A 309 7.91 -2.07 12.79
CA GLY A 309 6.84 -1.07 12.88
C GLY A 309 5.78 -1.41 13.94
N LEU A 310 6.08 -2.28 14.90
CA LEU A 310 5.13 -2.78 15.89
C LEU A 310 5.10 -1.99 17.21
N ASN A 311 5.70 -0.80 17.25
CA ASN A 311 5.61 0.13 18.37
C ASN A 311 4.50 1.17 18.19
N PHE A 312 3.28 0.81 18.57
CA PHE A 312 2.13 1.69 18.62
C PHE A 312 2.19 2.56 19.89
N ASP A 313 2.84 3.71 19.76
CA ASP A 313 2.92 4.76 20.78
C ASP A 313 2.32 6.07 20.22
N PRO A 314 1.29 6.64 20.86
CA PRO A 314 0.64 7.88 20.42
C PRO A 314 1.58 9.05 20.17
N VAL A 315 2.62 9.25 20.99
CA VAL A 315 3.56 10.36 20.85
C VAL A 315 4.43 10.16 19.62
N LYS A 316 4.95 8.94 19.43
CA LYS A 316 5.79 8.60 18.27
C LYS A 316 4.99 8.62 16.97
N MET A 317 3.77 8.10 16.98
CA MET A 317 2.90 8.12 15.80
C MET A 317 2.49 9.54 15.41
N LYS A 318 2.19 10.42 16.38
CA LYS A 318 1.93 11.83 16.08
C LYS A 318 3.14 12.49 15.41
N ARG A 319 4.36 12.21 15.89
CA ARG A 319 5.59 12.70 15.25
C ARG A 319 5.74 12.17 13.82
N MET A 320 5.44 10.89 13.57
CA MET A 320 5.46 10.33 12.21
C MET A 320 4.41 10.97 11.29
N LEU A 321 3.22 11.27 11.82
CA LEU A 321 2.18 12.01 11.11
C LEU A 321 2.68 13.40 10.70
N ASP A 322 3.30 14.15 11.61
CA ASP A 322 3.86 15.47 11.30
C ASP A 322 4.94 15.38 10.20
N LEU A 323 5.80 14.35 10.24
CA LEU A 323 6.79 14.09 9.19
C LEU A 323 6.14 13.81 7.83
N GLY A 324 5.07 13.01 7.81
CA GLY A 324 4.32 12.71 6.59
C GLY A 324 3.68 13.96 5.98
N PHE A 325 3.10 14.81 6.82
CA PHE A 325 2.50 16.07 6.39
C PHE A 325 3.55 17.00 5.74
N GLU A 326 4.69 17.19 6.39
CA GLU A 326 5.76 18.02 5.84
C GLU A 326 6.38 17.41 4.58
N LYS A 327 6.49 16.08 4.48
CA LYS A 327 6.97 15.43 3.25
C LYS A 327 6.05 15.73 2.06
N ALA A 328 4.74 15.58 2.24
CA ALA A 328 3.77 15.88 1.19
C ALA A 328 3.78 17.37 0.81
N LYS A 329 3.93 18.26 1.80
CA LYS A 329 4.09 19.69 1.57
C LYS A 329 5.32 20.04 0.76
N GLN A 330 6.46 19.39 0.99
CA GLN A 330 7.67 19.58 0.17
C GLN A 330 7.46 19.09 -1.26
N HIS A 331 6.81 17.93 -1.43
CA HIS A 331 6.58 17.31 -2.74
C HIS A 331 5.59 18.10 -3.60
N PHE A 332 4.47 18.54 -3.03
CA PHE A 332 3.39 19.21 -3.76
C PHE A 332 3.39 20.75 -3.63
N GLY A 333 4.07 21.31 -2.62
CA GLY A 333 4.06 22.75 -2.32
C GLY A 333 5.08 23.58 -3.09
N ASN A 334 6.10 22.97 -3.68
CA ASN A 334 7.03 23.63 -4.59
C ASN A 334 6.77 23.16 -6.03
N PRO A 335 5.91 23.84 -6.81
CA PRO A 335 5.95 23.65 -8.25
C PRO A 335 7.30 24.19 -8.71
N GLY A 336 8.24 23.30 -9.05
CA GLY A 336 9.46 23.71 -9.76
C GLY A 336 9.09 24.53 -11.01
N PRO A 337 10.02 25.32 -11.58
CA PRO A 337 9.75 26.31 -12.63
C PRO A 337 9.27 25.76 -14.01
N GLY A 338 8.66 24.56 -14.08
CA GLY A 338 8.27 23.88 -15.32
C GLY A 338 6.78 23.85 -15.67
N ASN A 339 5.85 24.31 -14.81
CA ASN A 339 4.40 24.18 -15.06
C ASN A 339 3.67 25.51 -15.33
N LEU A 340 4.36 26.49 -15.90
CA LEU A 340 3.72 27.63 -16.55
C LEU A 340 3.71 27.41 -18.06
N ILE A 341 2.76 26.60 -18.56
CA ILE A 341 2.38 26.65 -19.97
C ILE A 341 1.00 27.28 -20.08
N ALA A 342 1.06 28.55 -20.50
CA ALA A 342 0.14 29.26 -21.38
C ALA A 342 -1.37 29.16 -21.09
N GLY A 343 -1.84 30.12 -20.30
CA GLY A 343 -3.23 30.58 -20.30
C GLY A 343 -3.29 32.10 -20.44
N SER A 344 -2.81 32.63 -21.57
CA SER A 344 -3.04 34.03 -21.95
C SER A 344 -3.08 34.16 -23.47
N ARG A 345 -4.29 34.06 -24.03
CA ARG A 345 -4.90 35.04 -24.94
C ARG A 345 -6.33 34.64 -25.23
#